data_AF-A0A1G5J5N6-F1
#
_entry.id   AF-A0A1G5J5N6-F1
#
_cell.length_a   1.000
_cell.length_b   1.000
_cell.length_c   1.000
_cell.angle_alpha   90.00
_cell.angle_beta   90.00
_cell.angle_gamma   90.00
#
_symmetry.space_group_name_H-M   'P 1'
#
loop_
_entity.id
_entity.type
_entity.pdbx_description
1 polymer ?
#
loop_
_entity_poly.entity_id
_entity_poly.type
_entity_poly.pdbx_seq_one_letter_code
_entity_poly.pdbx_strand_id
1 'polypeptide(L)' 'MDVNKLCMGCMQELDDNVKFCRLCGYKLGTPNSSRGLQPQTILNGKYLVGKVIGEGGFGITY' A
#
# COMPACT_ATOMS: atom_id res chain seq x y z
N MET A 1 -5.54 16.08 -0.27
CA MET A 1 -5.49 14.71 -0.79
C MET A 1 -6.02 13.80 0.30
N ASP A 2 -7.03 12.98 0.00
CA ASP A 2 -7.57 12.03 0.98
C ASP A 2 -6.74 10.75 0.94
N VAL A 3 -5.94 10.53 1.97
CA VAL A 3 -5.06 9.35 2.08
C VAL A 3 -5.84 8.03 2.08
N ASN A 4 -7.12 8.06 2.45
CA ASN A 4 -7.99 6.89 2.45
C ASN A 4 -8.44 6.49 1.03
N LYS A 5 -8.28 7.37 0.05
CA LYS A 5 -8.58 7.11 -1.36
C LYS A 5 -7.33 6.75 -2.17
N LEU A 6 -6.20 6.42 -1.53
CA LEU A 6 -5.01 6.00 -2.24
C LEU A 6 -4.93 4.48 -2.38
N CYS A 7 -4.52 4.02 -3.55
CA CYS A 7 -4.21 2.62 -3.79
C CYS A 7 -2.90 2.25 -3.10
N MET A 8 -2.92 1.33 -2.13
CA MET A 8 -1.70 0.88 -1.47
C MET A 8 -0.73 0.12 -2.40
N GLY A 9 -1.17 -0.25 -3.61
CA GLY A 9 -0.33 -0.92 -4.59
C GLY A 9 0.48 -0.01 -5.52
N CYS A 10 -0.02 1.18 -5.85
CA CYS A 10 0.62 2.11 -6.80
C CYS A 10 0.53 3.59 -6.41
N MET A 11 -0.06 3.90 -5.25
CA MET A 11 -0.24 5.25 -4.69
C MET A 11 -1.05 6.22 -5.54
N GLN A 12 -1.76 5.73 -6.56
CA GLN A 12 -2.72 6.52 -7.31
C GLN A 12 -4.06 6.59 -6.59
N GLU A 13 -4.85 7.63 -6.87
CA GLU A 13 -6.21 7.75 -6.34
C GLU A 13 -7.08 6.58 -6.83
N LEU A 14 -7.97 6.12 -5.95
CA LEU A 14 -8.96 5.08 -6.17
C LEU A 14 -10.32 5.73 -6.42
N ASP A 15 -11.05 5.17 -7.37
CA ASP A 15 -12.48 5.42 -7.51
C ASP A 15 -13.23 4.92 -6.27
N ASP A 16 -14.39 5.49 -5.98
CA ASP A 16 -15.21 5.07 -4.84
C ASP A 16 -15.73 3.62 -5.02
N ASN A 17 -15.79 2.88 -3.91
CA ASN A 17 -16.37 1.52 -3.83
C ASN A 17 -15.73 0.45 -4.74
N VAL A 18 -14.45 0.57 -5.09
CA VAL A 18 -13.74 -0.46 -5.86
C VAL A 18 -13.15 -1.56 -4.96
N LYS A 19 -13.16 -2.81 -5.45
CA LYS A 19 -12.47 -3.94 -4.79
C LYS A 19 -11.04 -4.16 -5.30
N PHE A 20 -10.75 -3.68 -6.51
CA PHE A 20 -9.45 -3.78 -7.17
C PHE A 20 -9.08 -2.43 -7.79
N CYS A 21 -7.82 -2.04 -7.70
CA CYS A 21 -7.30 -0.88 -8.38
C CYS A 21 -7.33 -1.11 -9.90
N ARG A 22 -7.97 -0.22 -10.64
CA ARG A 22 -8.07 -0.30 -12.11
C ARG A 22 -6.75 -0.03 -12.84
N LEU A 23 -5.78 0.59 -12.15
CA LEU A 23 -4.50 0.97 -12.72
C LEU A 23 -3.42 -0.10 -12.55
N CYS A 24 -3.33 -0.73 -11.38
CA CYS A 24 -2.27 -1.71 -11.09
C CYS A 24 -2.79 -3.11 -10.69
N GLY A 25 -4.11 -3.32 -10.65
CA GLY A 25 -4.74 -4.60 -10.29
C GLY A 25 -4.68 -4.96 -8.81
N TYR A 26 -4.17 -4.09 -7.94
CA TYR A 26 -4.06 -4.37 -6.51
C TYR A 26 -5.44 -4.55 -5.88
N LYS A 27 -5.66 -5.68 -5.20
CA LYS A 27 -6.88 -5.92 -4.42
C LYS A 27 -6.83 -5.13 -3.12
N LEU A 28 -7.84 -4.29 -2.89
CA LEU A 28 -7.89 -3.43 -1.70
C LEU A 28 -7.96 -4.29 -0.42
N GLY A 29 -7.23 -3.85 0.62
CA GLY A 29 -7.14 -4.57 1.89
C GLY A 29 -6.23 -5.81 1.86
N THR A 30 -5.46 -6.03 0.79
CA THR A 30 -4.47 -7.13 0.77
C THR A 30 -3.35 -6.84 1.77
N PRO A 31 -3.17 -7.67 2.82
CA PRO A 31 -2.14 -7.44 3.81
C PRO A 31 -0.74 -7.66 3.22
N ASN A 32 0.26 -7.01 3.81
CA ASN A 32 1.65 -7.37 3.59
C ASN A 32 2.00 -8.61 4.41
N SER A 33 3.12 -9.26 4.06
CA SER A 33 3.65 -10.37 4.86
C SER A 33 3.85 -9.94 6.32
N SER A 34 3.80 -10.90 7.25
CA SER A 34 4.00 -10.62 8.68
C SER A 34 5.39 -10.06 9.02
N ARG A 35 6.34 -10.16 8.09
CA ARG A 35 7.70 -9.61 8.22
C ARG A 35 7.76 -8.11 7.91
N GLY A 36 6.75 -7.56 7.25
CA GLY A 36 6.69 -6.15 6.85
C GLY A 36 5.60 -5.36 7.58
N LEU A 37 5.72 -4.04 7.49
CA LEU A 37 4.68 -3.10 7.90
C LEU A 37 3.43 -3.32 7.06
N GLN A 38 2.27 -3.21 7.69
CA GLN A 38 1.01 -3.37 6.99
C GLN A 38 0.72 -2.15 6.12
N PRO A 39 0.05 -2.31 4.96
CA PRO A 39 -0.41 -1.18 4.18
C PRO A 39 -1.23 -0.22 5.06
N GLN A 40 -1.17 1.08 4.76
CA GLN A 40 -1.78 2.16 5.56
C GLN A 40 -1.08 2.47 6.89
N THR A 41 0.05 1.82 7.21
CA THR A 41 0.87 2.25 8.35
C THR A 41 1.43 3.64 8.07
N ILE A 42 1.29 4.57 9.03
CA ILE A 42 1.89 5.90 8.96
C ILE A 42 3.19 5.91 9.76
N LEU A 43 4.32 6.02 9.06
CA LEU A 43 5.64 6.07 9.69
C LEU A 43 5.98 7.51 10.10
N ASN A 44 6.14 7.72 11.40
CA ASN A 44 6.52 8.99 12.01
C ASN A 44 5.67 10.20 11.54
N GLY A 45 4.40 9.98 11.25
CA GLY A 45 3.47 11.03 10.77
C GLY A 45 3.78 11.59 9.38
N LYS A 46 4.70 10.98 8.61
CA LYS A 46 5.22 11.55 7.36
C LYS A 46 5.02 10.66 6.14
N TYR A 47 5.10 9.34 6.32
CA TYR A 47 5.07 8.40 5.19
C TYR A 47 3.92 7.41 5.36
N LEU A 48 3.07 7.33 4.34
CA LEU A 48 2.04 6.30 4.23
C LEU A 48 2.64 5.09 3.51
N VAL A 49 2.66 3.94 4.18
CA VAL A 49 3.27 2.72 3.66
C VAL A 49 2.30 1.94 2.77
N GLY A 50 2.81 1.48 1.62
CA GLY A 50 2.08 0.66 0.65
C GLY A 50 2.33 -0.84 0.74
N LYS A 51 2.12 -1.53 -0.38
CA LYS A 51 2.48 -2.93 -0.55
C LYS A 51 4.00 -3.10 -0.50
N VAL A 52 4.46 -4.28 -0.09
CA VAL A 52 5.85 -4.67 -0.32
C VAL A 52 6.12 -4.80 -1.82
N ILE A 53 7.18 -4.16 -2.29
CA ILE A 53 7.68 -4.28 -3.68
C ILE A 53 8.89 -5.20 -3.80
N GLY A 54 9.63 -5.43 -2.69
CA GLY A 54 10.76 -6.33 -2.66
C GLY A 54 11.18 -6.68 -1.24
N GLU A 55 11.79 -7.85 -1.09
CA GLU A 55 12.36 -8.31 0.17
C GLU A 55 13.69 -9.04 -0.12
N GLY A 56 14.73 -8.70 0.62
CA GLY A 56 16.06 -9.29 0.45
C GLY A 56 16.93 -9.13 1.69
N GLY A 57 18.22 -9.43 1.57
CA GLY A 57 19.17 -9.42 2.71
C GLY A 57 19.33 -8.06 3.40
N PHE A 58 18.98 -6.97 2.74
CA PHE A 58 19.03 -5.61 3.29
C PHE A 58 17.70 -5.11 3.86
N GLY A 59 16.65 -5.94 3.84
CA GLY A 59 15.33 -5.61 4.40
C GLY A 59 14.20 -5.65 3.39
N ILE A 60 13.15 -4.88 3.68
CA ILE A 60 11.89 -4.83 2.91
C ILE A 60 11.73 -3.44 2.31
N THR A 61 11.43 -3.42 1.02
CA THR A 61 11.13 -2.20 0.26
C THR A 61 9.62 -2.12 0.03
N TYR A 62 9.05 -0.94 0.27
CA TYR A 62 7.63 -0.61 0.10
C TYR A 62 7.44 0.41 -1.02
#